data_AF-Q0FS56-F1
#
_entry.id   AF-Q0FS56-F1
#
_cell.length_a   1.000
_cell.length_b   1.000
_cell.length_c   1.000
_cell.angle_alpha   90.00
_cell.angle_beta   90.00
_cell.angle_gamma   90.00
#
_symmetry.space_group_name_H-M   'P 1'
#
loop_
_entity.id
_entity.type
_entity.pdbx_description
1 polymer ?
#
loop_
_entity_poly.entity_id
_entity_poly.type
_entity_poly.pdbx_seq_one_letter_code
_entity_poly.pdbx_strand_id
1 'polypeptide(L)'
;MTILADLLSTVFERRYRIGGSSKPDNRPLEALTADLIGASGEISGQTVARSILERYEGMEDDAKLAFFHHLAQDMTIDAEAVRSALDAYEQGQSKSSYRAFMEASEPPRQELIRRLNQVPGATQALVHMRADLLRLSKGDDTLQALDLDFRHLFASWFNRGFLVLRPMNWDSPAQILEKIIAYEAVHAIDSWDDLRRRLEPEDRRCFAFFHPAMPDEPLIFVEVALTKGVPGSIQTLLAEERDKIAPQEADTAVFYSISNCQSGLASISFGNSLIKQVAADLALELPQLSTFVTLSPIPGFARWLKAEGHAHDVTDDARMTQLAAYYLTNARRPNGAPQDPVARFHLGNGALVHKVHARADTSDKGMAQSGGVMVNYLYDLARVSQNHEHFAASYQIAASPEIRSQAASAEKSFG
;
A
#
# COMPACT_ATOMS: atom_id res chain seq x y z
N MET A 1 -24.90 -9.96 12.76
CA MET A 1 -24.32 -9.82 11.41
C MET A 1 -25.21 -8.89 10.62
N THR A 2 -24.64 -7.88 9.97
CA THR A 2 -25.39 -6.82 9.27
C THR A 2 -25.73 -7.24 7.85
N ILE A 3 -26.81 -6.70 7.27
CA ILE A 3 -27.21 -6.96 5.87
C ILE A 3 -26.04 -6.74 4.90
N LEU A 4 -25.16 -5.77 5.18
CA LEU A 4 -23.95 -5.53 4.41
C LEU A 4 -22.98 -6.72 4.44
N ALA A 5 -22.80 -7.38 5.58
CA ALA A 5 -21.93 -8.55 5.70
C ALA A 5 -22.46 -9.74 4.88
N ASP A 6 -23.78 -9.95 4.84
CA ASP A 6 -24.40 -11.01 4.03
C ASP A 6 -24.34 -10.68 2.53
N LEU A 7 -24.52 -9.41 2.16
CA LEU A 7 -24.41 -8.92 0.78
C LEU A 7 -22.96 -8.98 0.28
N LEU A 8 -22.00 -8.66 1.14
CA LEU A 8 -20.59 -8.83 0.85
C LEU A 8 -20.24 -10.32 0.72
N SER A 9 -20.69 -11.18 1.63
CA SER A 9 -20.45 -12.63 1.56
C SER A 9 -20.95 -13.25 0.25
N THR A 10 -22.13 -12.84 -0.22
CA THR A 10 -22.67 -13.27 -1.52
C THR A 10 -21.88 -12.72 -2.73
N VAL A 11 -21.24 -11.54 -2.61
CA VAL A 11 -20.30 -11.02 -3.62
C VAL A 11 -18.99 -11.80 -3.59
N PHE A 12 -18.43 -12.11 -2.42
CA PHE A 12 -17.23 -12.94 -2.26
C PHE A 12 -17.47 -14.38 -2.78
N GLU A 13 -18.69 -14.91 -2.69
CA GLU A 13 -19.05 -16.25 -3.18
C GLU A 13 -19.28 -16.35 -4.70
N ARG A 14 -19.42 -15.23 -5.42
CA ARG A 14 -19.55 -15.26 -6.89
C ARG A 14 -18.21 -15.63 -7.54
N ARG A 15 -17.94 -16.93 -7.57
CA ARG A 15 -16.91 -17.54 -8.41
C ARG A 15 -17.29 -17.37 -9.88
N TYR A 16 -16.90 -16.25 -10.48
CA TYR A 16 -16.96 -16.08 -11.92
C TYR A 16 -15.90 -17.00 -12.54
N ARG A 17 -16.33 -18.19 -12.97
CA ARG A 17 -15.52 -18.98 -13.91
C ARG A 17 -15.38 -18.16 -15.19
N ILE A 18 -14.15 -17.79 -15.54
CA ILE A 18 -13.80 -17.28 -16.87
C ILE A 18 -14.02 -18.45 -17.84
N GLY A 19 -15.27 -18.63 -18.27
CA GLY A 19 -15.72 -19.80 -19.00
C GLY A 19 -16.37 -19.39 -20.31
N GLY A 20 -15.56 -19.37 -21.37
CA GLY A 20 -16.02 -19.23 -22.75
C GLY A 20 -14.92 -18.64 -23.61
N SER A 21 -14.15 -19.49 -24.30
CA SER A 21 -13.18 -19.04 -25.29
C SER A 21 -13.93 -18.25 -26.37
N SER A 22 -13.74 -16.94 -26.41
CA SER A 22 -14.04 -16.19 -27.63
C SER A 22 -13.06 -16.64 -28.71
N LYS A 23 -13.47 -16.57 -29.98
CA LYS A 23 -12.51 -16.76 -31.07
C LYS A 23 -11.38 -15.72 -30.91
N PRO A 24 -10.11 -16.09 -31.12
CA PRO A 24 -9.00 -15.14 -31.01
C PRO A 24 -9.21 -13.98 -32.00
N ASP A 25 -9.25 -12.75 -31.47
CA ASP A 25 -9.30 -11.52 -32.26
C ASP A 25 -7.87 -11.04 -32.53
N ASN A 26 -7.40 -11.28 -33.76
CA ASN A 26 -6.03 -11.01 -34.20
C ASN A 26 -5.81 -9.56 -34.68
N ARG A 27 -6.80 -8.66 -34.54
CA ARG A 27 -6.63 -7.25 -34.93
C ARG A 27 -5.55 -6.57 -34.05
N PRO A 28 -4.93 -5.46 -34.48
CA PRO A 28 -4.02 -4.71 -33.60
C PRO A 28 -4.73 -4.28 -32.30
N LEU A 29 -4.00 -4.21 -31.16
CA LEU A 29 -4.62 -3.81 -29.88
C LEU A 29 -5.20 -2.39 -29.97
N GLU A 30 -4.57 -1.53 -30.76
CA GLU A 30 -4.98 -0.16 -31.06
C GLU A 30 -6.35 -0.11 -31.76
N ALA A 31 -6.63 -1.09 -32.62
CA ALA A 31 -7.95 -1.22 -33.24
C ALA A 31 -9.00 -1.70 -32.21
N LEU A 32 -8.61 -2.60 -31.30
CA LEU A 32 -9.51 -3.08 -30.24
C LEU A 32 -9.81 -2.00 -29.20
N THR A 33 -8.85 -1.16 -28.83
CA THR A 33 -9.06 -0.04 -27.90
C THR A 33 -10.01 0.99 -28.51
N ALA A 34 -9.81 1.34 -29.80
CA ALA A 34 -10.71 2.24 -30.53
C ALA A 34 -12.14 1.68 -30.61
N ASP A 35 -12.28 0.38 -30.95
CA ASP A 35 -13.57 -0.30 -30.97
C ASP A 35 -14.25 -0.33 -29.61
N LEU A 36 -13.50 -0.59 -28.53
CA LEU A 36 -14.05 -0.65 -27.19
C LEU A 36 -14.60 0.71 -26.75
N ILE A 37 -13.91 1.81 -27.06
CA ILE A 37 -14.41 3.16 -26.77
C ILE A 37 -15.62 3.51 -27.64
N GLY A 38 -15.59 3.14 -28.92
CA GLY A 38 -16.68 3.39 -29.87
C GLY A 38 -17.92 2.50 -29.66
N ALA A 39 -17.79 1.40 -28.92
CA ALA A 39 -18.87 0.43 -28.72
C ALA A 39 -20.07 1.06 -28.01
N SER A 40 -21.26 0.91 -28.60
CA SER A 40 -22.54 1.32 -27.99
C SER A 40 -23.29 0.15 -27.32
N GLY A 41 -22.89 -1.10 -27.59
CA GLY A 41 -23.52 -2.31 -27.05
C GLY A 41 -22.74 -2.94 -25.90
N GLU A 42 -23.42 -3.27 -24.81
CA GLU A 42 -22.81 -3.85 -23.60
C GLU A 42 -22.16 -5.22 -23.86
N ILE A 43 -22.83 -6.10 -24.61
CA ILE A 43 -22.35 -7.46 -24.91
C ILE A 43 -21.12 -7.44 -25.83
N SER A 44 -21.12 -6.59 -26.86
CA SER A 44 -19.97 -6.45 -27.76
C SER A 44 -18.77 -5.82 -27.04
N GLY A 45 -19.01 -4.81 -26.19
CA GLY A 45 -17.97 -4.19 -25.36
C GLY A 45 -17.27 -5.18 -24.42
N GLN A 46 -18.02 -6.03 -23.71
CA GLN A 46 -17.44 -7.04 -22.82
C GLN A 46 -16.54 -8.05 -23.56
N THR A 47 -16.91 -8.42 -24.79
CA THR A 47 -16.14 -9.36 -25.60
C THR A 47 -14.80 -8.75 -26.03
N VAL A 48 -14.83 -7.49 -26.49
CA VAL A 48 -13.61 -6.76 -26.89
C VAL A 48 -12.71 -6.51 -25.68
N ALA A 49 -13.28 -6.06 -24.56
CA ALA A 49 -12.53 -5.84 -23.32
C ALA A 49 -11.83 -7.11 -22.82
N ARG A 50 -12.51 -8.25 -22.83
CA ARG A 50 -11.89 -9.54 -22.48
C ARG A 50 -10.72 -9.86 -23.41
N SER A 51 -10.91 -9.70 -24.72
CA SER A 51 -9.85 -9.97 -25.69
C SER A 51 -8.62 -9.07 -25.51
N ILE A 52 -8.81 -7.80 -25.12
CA ILE A 52 -7.69 -6.89 -24.82
C ILE A 52 -6.93 -7.40 -23.59
N LEU A 53 -7.63 -7.72 -22.50
CA LEU A 53 -7.00 -8.17 -21.25
C LEU A 53 -6.25 -9.50 -21.42
N GLU A 54 -6.87 -10.50 -22.07
CA GLU A 54 -6.25 -11.80 -22.33
C GLU A 54 -4.99 -11.67 -23.21
N ARG A 55 -5.04 -10.79 -24.22
CA ARG A 55 -3.87 -10.55 -25.07
C ARG A 55 -2.77 -9.81 -24.35
N TYR A 56 -3.11 -8.79 -23.56
CA TYR A 56 -2.15 -8.07 -22.75
C TYR A 56 -1.42 -9.00 -21.76
N GLU A 57 -2.15 -9.92 -21.12
CA GLU A 57 -1.57 -10.88 -20.17
C GLU A 57 -0.51 -11.77 -20.81
N GLY A 58 -0.71 -12.18 -22.07
CA GLY A 58 0.24 -12.98 -22.84
C GLY A 58 1.38 -12.21 -23.52
N MET A 59 1.51 -10.89 -23.30
CA MET A 59 2.55 -10.07 -23.92
C MET A 59 3.87 -10.09 -23.14
N GLU A 60 4.97 -10.08 -23.89
CA GLU A 60 6.30 -9.76 -23.36
C GLU A 60 6.46 -8.26 -23.11
N ASP A 61 7.49 -7.89 -22.35
CA ASP A 61 7.72 -6.51 -21.89
C ASP A 61 7.79 -5.49 -23.01
N ASP A 62 8.43 -5.79 -24.14
CA ASP A 62 8.52 -4.87 -25.28
C ASP A 62 7.14 -4.57 -25.89
N ALA A 63 6.27 -5.58 -25.97
CA ALA A 63 4.91 -5.43 -26.48
C ALA A 63 4.01 -4.69 -25.48
N LYS A 64 4.16 -4.97 -24.17
CA LYS A 64 3.48 -4.21 -23.10
C LYS A 64 3.88 -2.75 -23.12
N LEU A 65 5.16 -2.46 -23.29
CA LEU A 65 5.70 -1.11 -23.36
C LEU A 65 5.14 -0.36 -24.58
N ALA A 66 5.12 -0.99 -25.76
CA ALA A 66 4.51 -0.42 -26.95
C ALA A 66 3.02 -0.10 -26.73
N PHE A 67 2.28 -1.00 -26.08
CA PHE A 67 0.88 -0.77 -25.74
C PHE A 67 0.72 0.41 -24.77
N PHE A 68 1.56 0.52 -23.74
CA PHE A 68 1.53 1.68 -22.83
C PHE A 68 1.85 3.00 -23.52
N HIS A 69 2.79 3.01 -24.46
CA HIS A 69 3.07 4.20 -25.26
C HIS A 69 1.86 4.61 -26.11
N HIS A 70 1.17 3.65 -26.74
CA HIS A 70 -0.09 3.93 -27.44
C HIS A 70 -1.12 4.59 -26.50
N LEU A 71 -1.34 4.03 -25.30
CA LEU A 71 -2.27 4.63 -24.33
C LEU A 71 -1.83 6.04 -23.88
N ALA A 72 -0.54 6.25 -23.68
CA ALA A 72 -0.02 7.50 -23.14
C ALA A 72 0.05 8.62 -24.19
N GLN A 73 0.34 8.28 -25.46
CA GLN A 73 0.58 9.24 -26.54
C GLN A 73 -0.65 9.43 -27.43
N ASP A 74 -1.30 8.36 -27.86
CA ASP A 74 -2.39 8.43 -28.85
C ASP A 74 -3.76 8.62 -28.19
N MET A 75 -3.91 8.23 -26.91
CA MET A 75 -5.17 8.30 -26.17
C MET A 75 -5.16 9.43 -25.13
N THR A 76 -4.64 10.60 -25.53
CA THR A 76 -4.53 11.80 -24.69
C THR A 76 -5.65 12.82 -24.96
N ILE A 77 -5.66 13.90 -24.20
CA ILE A 77 -6.61 15.00 -24.38
C ILE A 77 -6.35 15.74 -25.71
N ASP A 78 -7.41 16.17 -26.38
CA ASP A 78 -7.31 17.10 -27.50
C ASP A 78 -7.25 18.54 -26.97
N ALA A 79 -6.07 19.15 -27.04
CA ALA A 79 -5.83 20.49 -26.49
C ALA A 79 -6.66 21.59 -27.17
N GLU A 80 -7.02 21.42 -28.44
CA GLU A 80 -7.86 22.39 -29.17
C GLU A 80 -9.33 22.24 -28.77
N ALA A 81 -9.80 21.00 -28.61
CA ALA A 81 -11.13 20.72 -28.09
C ALA A 81 -11.30 21.24 -26.65
N VAL A 82 -10.32 21.02 -25.76
CA VAL A 82 -10.33 21.53 -24.39
C VAL A 82 -10.39 23.05 -24.36
N ARG A 83 -9.58 23.73 -25.19
CA ARG A 83 -9.57 25.19 -25.28
C ARG A 83 -10.91 25.75 -25.73
N SER A 84 -11.48 25.16 -26.79
CA SER A 84 -12.78 25.57 -27.31
C SER A 84 -13.90 25.36 -26.28
N ALA A 85 -13.86 24.26 -25.53
CA ALA A 85 -14.84 23.98 -24.49
C ALA A 85 -14.71 24.92 -23.28
N LEU A 86 -13.47 25.31 -22.93
CA LEU A 86 -13.20 26.30 -21.88
C LEU A 86 -13.75 27.68 -22.27
N ASP A 87 -13.49 28.14 -23.49
CA ASP A 87 -13.99 29.43 -24.00
C ASP A 87 -15.54 29.50 -23.92
N ALA A 88 -16.21 28.39 -24.27
CA ALA A 88 -17.66 28.28 -24.17
C ALA A 88 -18.15 28.27 -22.70
N TYR A 89 -17.39 27.64 -21.79
CA TYR A 89 -17.69 27.64 -20.36
C TYR A 89 -17.55 29.03 -19.74
N GLU A 90 -16.52 29.79 -20.11
CA GLU A 90 -16.32 31.16 -19.61
C GLU A 90 -17.45 32.11 -20.03
N GLN A 91 -18.01 31.93 -21.23
CA GLN A 91 -19.09 32.79 -21.74
C GLN A 91 -20.44 32.57 -21.05
N GLY A 92 -20.72 31.36 -20.53
CA GLY A 92 -22.08 30.99 -20.15
C GLY A 92 -22.26 30.16 -18.89
N GLN A 93 -21.18 29.61 -18.30
CA GLN A 93 -21.14 28.75 -17.09
C GLN A 93 -22.40 27.88 -16.86
N SER A 94 -22.92 27.34 -17.95
CA SER A 94 -24.18 26.61 -17.97
C SER A 94 -23.91 25.11 -17.85
N LYS A 95 -24.95 24.33 -17.51
CA LYS A 95 -24.87 22.86 -17.44
C LYS A 95 -24.29 22.24 -18.72
N SER A 96 -24.65 22.75 -19.90
CA SER A 96 -24.15 22.23 -21.17
C SER A 96 -22.67 22.56 -21.37
N SER A 97 -22.27 23.81 -21.14
CA SER A 97 -20.87 24.23 -21.27
C SER A 97 -19.95 23.54 -20.26
N TYR A 98 -20.41 23.35 -19.02
CA TYR A 98 -19.67 22.60 -18.00
C TYR A 98 -19.48 21.13 -18.42
N ARG A 99 -20.54 20.47 -18.93
CA ARG A 99 -20.43 19.10 -19.43
C ARG A 99 -19.41 18.99 -20.57
N ALA A 100 -19.49 19.88 -21.56
CA ALA A 100 -18.58 19.88 -22.70
C ALA A 100 -17.12 20.04 -22.25
N PHE A 101 -16.87 20.93 -21.28
CA PHE A 101 -15.53 21.12 -20.73
C PHE A 101 -15.02 19.87 -19.98
N MET A 102 -15.87 19.25 -19.15
CA MET A 102 -15.51 18.02 -18.45
C MET A 102 -15.23 16.87 -19.42
N GLU A 103 -16.06 16.69 -20.46
CA GLU A 103 -15.88 15.66 -21.48
C GLU A 103 -14.60 15.86 -22.29
N ALA A 104 -14.29 17.11 -22.69
CA ALA A 104 -13.07 17.41 -23.44
C ALA A 104 -11.80 17.24 -22.59
N SER A 105 -11.89 17.50 -21.28
CA SER A 105 -10.73 17.47 -20.36
C SER A 105 -10.38 16.07 -19.85
N GLU A 106 -11.19 15.06 -20.17
CA GLU A 106 -10.93 13.68 -19.78
C GLU A 106 -10.24 12.93 -20.92
N PRO A 107 -9.05 12.32 -20.70
CA PRO A 107 -8.36 11.59 -21.75
C PRO A 107 -9.11 10.27 -22.05
N PRO A 108 -9.23 9.85 -23.33
CA PRO A 108 -9.95 8.63 -23.73
C PRO A 108 -9.49 7.36 -23.01
N ARG A 109 -8.23 7.31 -22.56
CA ARG A 109 -7.68 6.20 -21.79
C ARG A 109 -8.36 5.98 -20.42
N GLN A 110 -8.93 7.01 -19.78
CA GLN A 110 -9.71 6.80 -18.55
C GLN A 110 -10.98 6.01 -18.84
N GLU A 111 -11.68 6.34 -19.93
CA GLU A 111 -12.87 5.62 -20.36
C GLU A 111 -12.53 4.19 -20.79
N LEU A 112 -11.42 3.99 -21.50
CA LEU A 112 -10.92 2.65 -21.82
C LEU A 112 -10.77 1.81 -20.55
N ILE A 113 -10.06 2.31 -19.55
CA ILE A 113 -9.81 1.57 -18.30
C ILE A 113 -11.13 1.27 -17.57
N ARG A 114 -12.09 2.20 -17.55
CA ARG A 114 -13.43 1.96 -16.98
C ARG A 114 -14.18 0.85 -17.74
N ARG A 115 -14.13 0.84 -19.07
CA ARG A 115 -14.76 -0.21 -19.89
C ARG A 115 -14.10 -1.57 -19.71
N LEU A 116 -12.77 -1.61 -19.62
CA LEU A 116 -12.04 -2.84 -19.30
C LEU A 116 -12.52 -3.43 -17.96
N ASN A 117 -12.73 -2.58 -16.95
CA ASN A 117 -13.16 -3.01 -15.62
C ASN A 117 -14.62 -3.52 -15.54
N GLN A 118 -15.41 -3.45 -16.61
CA GLN A 118 -16.75 -4.02 -16.66
C GLN A 118 -16.75 -5.54 -16.82
N VAL A 119 -15.61 -6.13 -17.19
CA VAL A 119 -15.46 -7.58 -17.32
C VAL A 119 -15.25 -8.21 -15.94
N PRO A 120 -15.92 -9.33 -15.60
CA PRO A 120 -15.64 -10.05 -14.35
C PRO A 120 -14.16 -10.41 -14.21
N GLY A 121 -13.56 -10.11 -13.05
CA GLY A 121 -12.14 -10.36 -12.78
C GLY A 121 -11.18 -9.29 -13.32
N ALA A 122 -11.65 -8.32 -14.11
CA ALA A 122 -10.79 -7.31 -14.73
C ALA A 122 -10.08 -6.40 -13.73
N THR A 123 -10.65 -6.18 -12.55
CA THR A 123 -10.00 -5.32 -11.53
C THR A 123 -8.62 -5.85 -11.17
N GLN A 124 -8.48 -7.16 -10.97
CA GLN A 124 -7.18 -7.78 -10.70
C GLN A 124 -6.23 -7.67 -11.90
N ALA A 125 -6.73 -7.92 -13.12
CA ALA A 125 -5.94 -7.77 -14.34
C ALA A 125 -5.42 -6.33 -14.53
N LEU A 126 -6.24 -5.32 -14.23
CA LEU A 126 -5.85 -3.92 -14.28
C LEU A 126 -4.84 -3.56 -13.20
N VAL A 127 -4.94 -4.14 -12.00
CA VAL A 127 -3.93 -3.99 -10.95
C VAL A 127 -2.59 -4.57 -11.42
N HIS A 128 -2.58 -5.76 -12.02
CA HIS A 128 -1.36 -6.33 -12.61
C HIS A 128 -0.81 -5.48 -13.77
N MET A 129 -1.69 -4.97 -14.65
CA MET A 129 -1.31 -4.05 -15.73
C MET A 129 -0.65 -2.79 -15.18
N ARG A 130 -1.18 -2.20 -14.10
CA ARG A 130 -0.53 -1.05 -13.45
C ARG A 130 0.80 -1.43 -12.80
N ALA A 131 0.93 -2.63 -12.24
CA ALA A 131 2.20 -3.12 -11.70
C ALA A 131 3.29 -3.17 -12.78
N ASP A 132 2.94 -3.67 -13.97
CA ASP A 132 3.82 -3.65 -15.14
C ASP A 132 4.17 -2.22 -15.57
N LEU A 133 3.18 -1.31 -15.62
CA LEU A 133 3.41 0.10 -15.94
C LEU A 133 4.42 0.73 -14.97
N LEU A 134 4.27 0.53 -13.65
CA LEU A 134 5.20 1.06 -12.66
C LEU A 134 6.62 0.47 -12.80
N ARG A 135 6.72 -0.79 -13.22
CA ARG A 135 8.01 -1.46 -13.44
C ARG A 135 8.72 -0.94 -14.69
N LEU A 136 7.96 -0.71 -15.77
CA LEU A 136 8.47 -0.33 -17.10
C LEU A 136 8.63 1.20 -17.27
N SER A 137 7.91 2.02 -16.51
CA SER A 137 7.88 3.50 -16.66
C SER A 137 9.08 4.26 -16.08
N LYS A 138 10.12 3.57 -15.57
CA LYS A 138 11.24 4.24 -14.87
C LYS A 138 11.98 5.22 -15.78
N GLY A 139 11.85 6.52 -15.49
CA GLY A 139 12.50 7.59 -16.25
C GLY A 139 11.73 8.04 -17.50
N ASP A 140 10.52 7.54 -17.71
CA ASP A 140 9.63 7.98 -18.79
C ASP A 140 8.48 8.84 -18.24
N ASP A 141 8.53 10.14 -18.50
CA ASP A 141 7.53 11.10 -18.03
C ASP A 141 6.15 10.90 -18.69
N THR A 142 6.12 10.38 -19.92
CA THR A 142 4.87 10.13 -20.66
C THR A 142 4.10 8.97 -20.03
N LEU A 143 4.79 7.89 -19.67
CA LEU A 143 4.20 6.76 -18.97
C LEU A 143 3.83 7.10 -17.51
N GLN A 144 4.59 7.99 -16.87
CA GLN A 144 4.22 8.51 -15.54
C GLN A 144 2.93 9.34 -15.58
N ALA A 145 2.66 10.06 -16.67
CA ALA A 145 1.38 10.74 -16.85
C ALA A 145 0.21 9.73 -16.95
N LEU A 146 0.39 8.60 -17.64
CA LEU A 146 -0.60 7.51 -17.68
C LEU A 146 -0.89 6.91 -16.29
N ASP A 147 0.12 6.77 -15.42
CA ASP A 147 -0.09 6.29 -14.03
C ASP A 147 -1.05 7.20 -13.23
N LEU A 148 -1.10 8.51 -13.52
CA LEU A 148 -2.02 9.42 -12.84
C LEU A 148 -3.49 9.04 -13.07
N ASP A 149 -3.83 8.59 -14.28
CA ASP A 149 -5.19 8.13 -14.63
C ASP A 149 -5.54 6.82 -13.94
N PHE A 150 -4.60 5.86 -13.91
CA PHE A 150 -4.75 4.65 -13.13
C PHE A 150 -4.97 4.94 -11.65
N ARG A 151 -4.18 5.86 -11.07
CA ARG A 151 -4.31 6.28 -9.67
C ARG A 151 -5.65 6.94 -9.39
N HIS A 152 -6.12 7.79 -10.29
CA HIS A 152 -7.42 8.44 -10.18
C HIS A 152 -8.54 7.39 -10.10
N LEU A 153 -8.56 6.43 -11.03
CA LEU A 153 -9.58 5.38 -11.07
C LEU A 153 -9.48 4.43 -9.87
N PHE A 154 -8.27 3.98 -9.53
CA PHE A 154 -8.06 3.07 -8.39
C PHE A 154 -8.38 3.72 -7.05
N ALA A 155 -8.14 5.02 -6.87
CA ALA A 155 -8.56 5.73 -5.66
C ALA A 155 -10.08 5.70 -5.47
N SER A 156 -10.85 5.74 -6.56
CA SER A 156 -12.31 5.61 -6.50
C SER A 156 -12.77 4.16 -6.29
N TRP A 157 -12.11 3.19 -6.92
CA TRP A 157 -12.52 1.78 -6.88
C TRP A 157 -12.15 1.09 -5.58
N PHE A 158 -10.97 1.38 -5.04
CA PHE A 158 -10.47 0.83 -3.78
C PHE A 158 -10.78 1.75 -2.60
N ASN A 159 -12.04 2.20 -2.52
CA ASN A 159 -12.49 3.01 -1.41
C ASN A 159 -12.41 2.20 -0.11
N ARG A 160 -11.84 2.82 0.92
CA ARG A 160 -11.79 2.31 2.30
C ARG A 160 -13.11 1.70 2.77
N GLY A 161 -14.25 2.31 2.43
CA GLY A 161 -15.58 1.87 2.90
C GLY A 161 -15.94 0.42 2.52
N PHE A 162 -15.26 -0.16 1.53
CA PHE A 162 -15.45 -1.55 1.12
C PHE A 162 -14.34 -2.49 1.59
N LEU A 163 -13.30 -1.99 2.26
CA LEU A 163 -12.26 -2.86 2.80
C LEU A 163 -12.81 -3.66 3.98
N VAL A 164 -12.62 -4.97 3.91
CA VAL A 164 -13.04 -5.91 4.95
C VAL A 164 -11.80 -6.43 5.65
N LEU A 165 -11.70 -6.16 6.94
CA LEU A 165 -10.69 -6.75 7.80
C LEU A 165 -11.10 -8.18 8.18
N ARG A 166 -10.21 -9.15 7.98
CA ARG A 166 -10.40 -10.54 8.37
C ARG A 166 -9.22 -11.02 9.22
N PRO A 167 -9.46 -11.72 10.35
CA PRO A 167 -8.39 -12.43 11.03
C PRO A 167 -7.90 -13.59 10.15
N MET A 168 -6.60 -13.83 10.18
CA MET A 168 -5.91 -14.90 9.48
C MET A 168 -5.25 -15.81 10.53
N ASN A 169 -5.41 -17.11 10.37
CA ASN A 169 -4.90 -18.14 11.26
C ASN A 169 -4.50 -19.39 10.45
N TRP A 170 -3.99 -20.42 11.13
CA TRP A 170 -3.57 -21.65 10.46
C TRP A 170 -4.70 -22.42 9.77
N ASP A 171 -5.95 -22.23 10.20
CA ASP A 171 -7.14 -22.84 9.58
C ASP A 171 -7.64 -22.07 8.34
N SER A 172 -7.01 -20.95 8.00
CA SER A 172 -7.38 -20.15 6.85
C SER A 172 -7.09 -20.88 5.52
N PRO A 173 -7.81 -20.57 4.43
CA PRO A 173 -7.64 -21.28 3.16
C PRO A 173 -6.18 -21.25 2.67
N ALA A 174 -5.62 -22.43 2.35
CA ALA A 174 -4.22 -22.57 1.94
C ALA A 174 -3.82 -21.65 0.78
N GLN A 175 -4.72 -21.43 -0.19
CA GLN A 175 -4.49 -20.51 -1.31
C GLN A 175 -4.25 -19.05 -0.87
N ILE A 176 -4.86 -18.60 0.23
CA ILE A 176 -4.61 -17.26 0.79
C ILE A 176 -3.31 -17.25 1.59
N LEU A 177 -3.01 -18.33 2.31
CA LEU A 177 -1.77 -18.48 3.07
C LEU A 177 -0.53 -18.51 2.16
N GLU A 178 -0.60 -19.19 1.01
CA GLU A 178 0.44 -19.16 -0.03
C GLU A 178 0.73 -17.74 -0.52
N LYS A 179 -0.32 -16.93 -0.67
CA LYS A 179 -0.19 -15.52 -1.06
C LYS A 179 0.47 -14.69 0.03
N ILE A 180 0.17 -14.94 1.31
CA ILE A 180 0.86 -14.25 2.42
C ILE A 180 2.36 -14.55 2.39
N ILE A 181 2.76 -15.81 2.16
CA ILE A 181 4.17 -16.18 1.97
C ILE A 181 4.79 -15.38 0.81
N ALA A 182 4.12 -15.37 -0.35
CA ALA A 182 4.63 -14.71 -1.55
C ALA A 182 4.72 -13.16 -1.42
N TYR A 183 3.87 -12.56 -0.58
CA TYR A 183 3.73 -11.11 -0.47
C TYR A 183 4.46 -10.50 0.72
N GLU A 184 5.09 -11.31 1.58
CA GLU A 184 5.80 -10.81 2.75
C GLU A 184 7.04 -9.99 2.38
N ALA A 185 6.97 -8.68 2.63
CA ALA A 185 7.92 -7.69 2.14
C ALA A 185 8.85 -7.13 3.22
N VAL A 186 8.58 -7.39 4.50
CA VAL A 186 9.36 -6.87 5.64
C VAL A 186 10.34 -7.93 6.11
N HIS A 187 9.86 -9.10 6.53
CA HIS A 187 10.62 -10.22 7.07
C HIS A 187 10.26 -11.51 6.31
N ALA A 188 11.07 -11.86 5.32
CA ALA A 188 10.83 -12.98 4.41
C ALA A 188 10.33 -14.25 5.14
N ILE A 189 9.34 -14.92 4.55
CA ILE A 189 8.82 -16.21 5.01
C ILE A 189 9.35 -17.26 4.03
N ASP A 190 10.33 -18.03 4.47
CA ASP A 190 11.06 -18.95 3.58
C ASP A 190 10.38 -20.32 3.46
N SER A 191 9.39 -20.63 4.31
CA SER A 191 8.73 -21.93 4.33
C SER A 191 7.33 -21.89 4.95
N TRP A 192 6.56 -22.94 4.71
CA TRP A 192 5.28 -23.19 5.39
C TRP A 192 5.43 -23.34 6.90
N ASP A 193 6.55 -23.91 7.37
CA ASP A 193 6.83 -24.03 8.80
C ASP A 193 7.10 -22.66 9.43
N ASP A 194 7.78 -21.75 8.71
CA ASP A 194 7.96 -20.37 9.17
C ASP A 194 6.61 -19.62 9.24
N LEU A 195 5.76 -19.78 8.22
CA LEU A 195 4.39 -19.24 8.26
C LEU A 195 3.61 -19.80 9.46
N ARG A 196 3.68 -21.11 9.69
CA ARG A 196 3.01 -21.76 10.82
C ARG A 196 3.46 -21.19 12.15
N ARG A 197 4.77 -20.95 12.33
CA ARG A 197 5.33 -20.33 13.54
C ARG A 197 4.80 -18.91 13.78
N ARG A 198 4.36 -18.21 12.73
CA ARG A 198 3.78 -16.86 12.81
C ARG A 198 2.26 -16.82 12.93
N LEU A 199 1.55 -17.90 12.59
CA LEU A 199 0.08 -17.95 12.57
C LEU A 199 -0.56 -18.90 13.59
N GLU A 200 0.12 -20.00 13.95
CA GLU A 200 -0.43 -21.02 14.85
C GLU A 200 -0.36 -20.62 16.34
N PRO A 201 0.74 -20.04 16.86
CA PRO A 201 0.82 -19.70 18.28
C PRO A 201 -0.23 -18.67 18.71
N GLU A 202 -0.86 -18.88 19.86
CA GLU A 202 -1.91 -17.99 20.37
C GLU A 202 -1.41 -16.57 20.72
N ASP A 203 -0.12 -16.37 20.92
CA ASP A 203 0.48 -15.04 21.09
C ASP A 203 0.94 -14.41 19.77
N ARG A 204 0.46 -14.96 18.65
CA ARG A 204 0.53 -14.34 17.33
C ARG A 204 -0.87 -14.09 16.81
N ARG A 205 -1.02 -12.98 16.11
CA ARG A 205 -2.24 -12.58 15.42
C ARG A 205 -1.84 -12.11 14.04
N CYS A 206 -2.63 -12.46 13.04
CA CYS A 206 -2.48 -11.93 11.71
C CYS A 206 -3.84 -11.44 11.22
N PHE A 207 -3.83 -10.35 10.48
CA PHE A 207 -5.02 -9.77 9.89
C PHE A 207 -4.76 -9.44 8.44
N ALA A 208 -5.77 -9.57 7.59
CA ALA A 208 -5.69 -9.16 6.19
C ALA A 208 -6.90 -8.32 5.80
N PHE A 209 -6.65 -7.30 4.99
CA PHE A 209 -7.67 -6.46 4.37
C PHE A 209 -7.97 -6.98 2.97
N PHE A 210 -9.24 -7.23 2.72
CA PHE A 210 -9.76 -7.69 1.42
C PHE A 210 -10.66 -6.64 0.81
N HIS A 211 -10.74 -6.64 -0.52
CA HIS A 211 -11.68 -5.81 -1.26
C HIS A 211 -12.65 -6.72 -2.05
N PRO A 212 -13.95 -6.40 -2.11
CA PRO A 212 -14.93 -7.26 -2.79
C PRO A 212 -14.65 -7.48 -4.28
N ALA A 213 -13.96 -6.54 -4.93
CA ALA A 213 -13.54 -6.67 -6.33
C ALA A 213 -12.35 -7.63 -6.53
N MET A 214 -11.63 -7.97 -5.45
CA MET A 214 -10.50 -8.90 -5.44
C MET A 214 -10.62 -9.84 -4.23
N PRO A 215 -11.65 -10.70 -4.20
CA PRO A 215 -12.11 -11.39 -3.00
C PRO A 215 -11.08 -12.37 -2.40
N ASP A 216 -10.27 -12.97 -3.26
CA ASP A 216 -9.26 -13.98 -2.90
C ASP A 216 -7.85 -13.38 -2.79
N GLU A 217 -7.71 -12.05 -2.90
CA GLU A 217 -6.43 -11.34 -2.80
C GLU A 217 -6.38 -10.53 -1.50
N PRO A 218 -5.48 -10.86 -0.57
CA PRO A 218 -5.18 -9.92 0.51
C PRO A 218 -4.54 -8.69 -0.12
N LEU A 219 -5.06 -7.49 0.17
CA LEU A 219 -4.47 -6.24 -0.31
C LEU A 219 -3.37 -5.76 0.64
N ILE A 220 -3.63 -5.89 1.94
CA ILE A 220 -2.70 -5.59 3.00
C ILE A 220 -2.82 -6.71 4.02
N PHE A 221 -1.71 -7.18 4.56
CA PHE A 221 -1.76 -7.97 5.79
C PHE A 221 -0.86 -7.37 6.87
N VAL A 222 -1.19 -7.72 8.10
CA VAL A 222 -0.63 -7.16 9.32
C VAL A 222 -0.34 -8.32 10.27
N GLU A 223 0.92 -8.51 10.60
CA GLU A 223 1.36 -9.49 11.60
C GLU A 223 1.62 -8.81 12.93
N VAL A 224 1.07 -9.40 13.99
CA VAL A 224 1.09 -8.88 15.36
C VAL A 224 1.60 -9.95 16.32
N ALA A 225 2.53 -9.57 17.18
CA ALA A 225 2.99 -10.38 18.30
C ALA A 225 2.43 -9.81 19.61
N LEU A 226 1.86 -10.69 20.43
CA LEU A 226 1.44 -10.37 21.80
C LEU A 226 2.63 -10.60 22.73
N THR A 227 2.99 -9.59 23.52
CA THR A 227 4.22 -9.59 24.32
C THR A 227 4.00 -8.92 25.68
N LYS A 228 5.00 -9.05 26.57
CA LYS A 228 5.13 -8.27 27.80
C LYS A 228 6.18 -7.18 27.56
N GLY A 229 5.74 -5.93 27.47
CA GLY A 229 6.56 -4.77 27.17
C GLY A 229 6.91 -4.59 25.69
N VAL A 230 7.61 -3.49 25.40
CA VAL A 230 7.95 -3.08 24.02
C VAL A 230 9.25 -3.76 23.56
N PRO A 231 9.24 -4.55 22.47
CA PRO A 231 10.44 -5.22 21.98
C PRO A 231 11.36 -4.27 21.21
N GLY A 232 12.66 -4.60 21.21
CA GLY A 232 13.71 -3.88 20.50
C GLY A 232 14.51 -4.69 19.49
N SER A 233 14.17 -5.97 19.25
CA SER A 233 14.83 -6.81 18.25
C SER A 233 13.85 -7.73 17.55
N ILE A 234 13.91 -7.76 16.21
CA ILE A 234 13.08 -8.67 15.42
C ILE A 234 13.57 -10.11 15.53
N GLN A 235 14.89 -10.33 15.65
CA GLN A 235 15.46 -11.67 15.82
C GLN A 235 14.92 -12.34 17.09
N THR A 236 14.82 -11.60 18.20
CA THR A 236 14.20 -12.11 19.44
C THR A 236 12.71 -12.39 19.25
N LEU A 237 12.00 -11.53 18.50
CA LEU A 237 10.56 -11.67 18.29
C LEU A 237 10.21 -12.89 17.40
N LEU A 238 11.05 -13.20 16.42
CA LEU A 238 10.88 -14.28 15.46
C LEU A 238 11.66 -15.56 15.82
N ALA A 239 12.34 -15.60 16.97
CA ALA A 239 13.11 -16.77 17.42
C ALA A 239 12.24 -18.03 17.49
N GLU A 240 12.77 -19.15 17.00
CA GLU A 240 12.09 -20.45 16.98
C GLU A 240 11.85 -20.98 18.39
N GLU A 241 12.89 -20.94 19.22
CA GLU A 241 12.85 -21.27 20.64
C GLU A 241 12.59 -20.00 21.44
N ARG A 242 11.31 -19.65 21.58
CA ARG A 242 10.84 -18.57 22.45
C ARG A 242 9.77 -19.08 23.42
N ASP A 243 9.72 -18.47 24.59
CA ASP A 243 8.63 -18.72 25.53
C ASP A 243 7.33 -18.13 24.96
N LYS A 244 6.39 -19.01 24.65
CA LYS A 244 5.03 -18.62 24.25
C LYS A 244 4.28 -18.17 25.49
N ILE A 245 3.57 -17.07 25.40
CA ILE A 245 2.73 -16.57 26.50
C ILE A 245 1.25 -16.79 26.19
N ALA A 246 0.44 -16.96 27.22
CA ALA A 246 -1.01 -16.91 27.03
C ALA A 246 -1.41 -15.47 26.63
N PRO A 247 -2.38 -15.28 25.71
CA PRO A 247 -2.81 -13.94 25.28
C PRO A 247 -3.22 -13.03 26.46
N GLN A 248 -3.81 -13.61 27.51
CA GLN A 248 -4.26 -12.91 28.71
C GLN A 248 -3.12 -12.34 29.56
N GLU A 249 -1.88 -12.82 29.35
CA GLU A 249 -0.70 -12.31 30.05
C GLU A 249 0.02 -11.19 29.31
N ALA A 250 -0.33 -10.94 28.05
CA ALA A 250 0.28 -9.89 27.25
C ALA A 250 -0.27 -8.51 27.66
N ASP A 251 0.60 -7.50 27.71
CA ASP A 251 0.22 -6.09 27.93
C ASP A 251 0.42 -5.23 26.67
N THR A 252 1.11 -5.78 25.67
CA THR A 252 1.60 -5.07 24.48
C THR A 252 1.30 -5.86 23.20
N ALA A 253 0.65 -5.20 22.25
CA ALA A 253 0.51 -5.67 20.88
C ALA A 253 1.55 -5.02 19.98
N VAL A 254 2.38 -5.84 19.32
CA VAL A 254 3.52 -5.42 18.50
C VAL A 254 3.24 -5.70 17.04
N PHE A 255 2.99 -4.66 16.25
CA PHE A 255 2.85 -4.72 14.80
C PHE A 255 4.25 -4.82 14.16
N TYR A 256 4.70 -6.03 13.84
CA TYR A 256 6.07 -6.27 13.37
C TYR A 256 6.19 -6.47 11.86
N SER A 257 5.09 -6.78 11.16
CA SER A 257 5.04 -6.75 9.70
C SER A 257 3.74 -6.13 9.21
N ILE A 258 3.85 -5.22 8.23
CA ILE A 258 2.71 -4.64 7.50
C ILE A 258 3.12 -4.61 6.03
N SER A 259 2.49 -5.47 5.24
CA SER A 259 2.85 -5.70 3.85
C SER A 259 1.71 -5.27 2.93
N ASN A 260 2.01 -4.43 1.93
CA ASN A 260 1.10 -4.19 0.81
C ASN A 260 1.39 -5.27 -0.25
N CYS A 261 0.41 -6.12 -0.48
CA CYS A 261 0.53 -7.29 -1.33
C CYS A 261 0.54 -6.95 -2.82
N GLN A 262 -0.05 -5.83 -3.19
CA GLN A 262 -0.34 -5.50 -4.58
C GLN A 262 0.53 -4.31 -5.00
N SER A 263 1.61 -4.59 -5.73
CA SER A 263 2.50 -3.55 -6.28
C SER A 263 1.76 -2.58 -7.20
N GLY A 264 0.76 -3.07 -7.93
CA GLY A 264 -0.17 -2.26 -8.70
C GLY A 264 -1.09 -1.37 -7.87
N LEU A 265 -1.14 -1.51 -6.54
CA LEU A 265 -1.83 -0.59 -5.63
C LEU A 265 -0.85 0.33 -4.88
N ALA A 266 0.41 0.39 -5.31
CA ALA A 266 1.38 1.33 -4.75
C ALA A 266 0.84 2.77 -4.84
N SER A 267 0.95 3.49 -3.71
CA SER A 267 0.45 4.87 -3.53
C SER A 267 -1.07 5.05 -3.64
N ILE A 268 -1.86 3.97 -3.65
CA ILE A 268 -3.31 4.03 -3.45
C ILE A 268 -3.58 4.03 -1.94
N SER A 269 -4.30 5.04 -1.46
CA SER A 269 -4.63 5.13 -0.04
C SER A 269 -5.85 4.27 0.27
N PHE A 270 -5.66 3.33 1.19
CA PHE A 270 -6.72 2.53 1.80
C PHE A 270 -7.30 3.19 3.06
N GLY A 271 -6.94 4.46 3.31
CA GLY A 271 -7.30 5.23 4.48
C GLY A 271 -6.28 5.17 5.61
N ASN A 272 -6.32 6.19 6.47
CA ASN A 272 -5.31 6.47 7.50
C ASN A 272 -5.69 5.91 8.88
N SER A 273 -6.31 4.72 8.94
CA SER A 273 -6.75 4.13 10.21
C SER A 273 -6.77 2.60 10.19
N LEU A 274 -6.02 1.98 9.27
CA LEU A 274 -5.96 0.52 9.17
C LEU A 274 -5.45 -0.09 10.48
N ILE A 275 -4.34 0.45 10.99
CA ILE A 275 -3.73 -0.01 12.23
C ILE A 275 -4.57 0.37 13.45
N LYS A 276 -5.25 1.52 13.42
CA LYS A 276 -6.21 1.90 14.46
C LYS A 276 -7.34 0.86 14.57
N GLN A 277 -7.84 0.35 13.45
CA GLN A 277 -8.89 -0.65 13.44
C GLN A 277 -8.40 -1.97 14.05
N VAL A 278 -7.24 -2.47 13.60
CA VAL A 278 -6.66 -3.70 14.17
C VAL A 278 -6.37 -3.54 15.67
N ALA A 279 -5.81 -2.41 16.09
CA ALA A 279 -5.54 -2.12 17.50
C ALA A 279 -6.84 -2.04 18.34
N ALA A 280 -7.90 -1.43 17.80
CA ALA A 280 -9.19 -1.36 18.49
C ALA A 280 -9.84 -2.75 18.61
N ASP A 281 -9.79 -3.58 17.57
CA ASP A 281 -10.32 -4.95 17.61
C ASP A 281 -9.55 -5.80 18.63
N LEU A 282 -8.22 -5.69 18.66
CA LEU A 282 -7.38 -6.35 19.68
C LEU A 282 -7.69 -5.85 21.10
N ALA A 283 -7.90 -4.54 21.30
CA ALA A 283 -8.24 -3.98 22.61
C ALA A 283 -9.60 -4.47 23.12
N LEU A 284 -10.55 -4.73 22.21
CA LEU A 284 -11.85 -5.30 22.54
C LEU A 284 -11.77 -6.79 22.86
N GLU A 285 -10.96 -7.55 22.12
CA GLU A 285 -10.74 -8.99 22.36
C GLU A 285 -9.94 -9.24 23.65
N LEU A 286 -8.92 -8.41 23.90
CA LEU A 286 -7.92 -8.57 24.96
C LEU A 286 -7.79 -7.26 25.77
N PRO A 287 -8.71 -7.00 26.73
CA PRO A 287 -8.80 -5.71 27.44
C PRO A 287 -7.57 -5.33 28.28
N GLN A 288 -6.71 -6.28 28.60
CA GLN A 288 -5.45 -6.08 29.31
C GLN A 288 -4.36 -5.42 28.44
N LEU A 289 -4.50 -5.43 27.11
CA LEU A 289 -3.58 -4.77 26.20
C LEU A 289 -3.67 -3.24 26.39
N SER A 290 -2.58 -2.67 26.88
CA SER A 290 -2.48 -1.22 27.16
C SER A 290 -1.58 -0.50 26.16
N THR A 291 -0.68 -1.23 25.50
CA THR A 291 0.34 -0.67 24.61
C THR A 291 0.21 -1.25 23.21
N PHE A 292 0.12 -0.37 22.21
CA PHE A 292 0.03 -0.73 20.79
C PHE A 292 1.20 -0.09 20.04
N VAL A 293 2.22 -0.88 19.73
CA VAL A 293 3.47 -0.39 19.14
C VAL A 293 3.82 -1.17 17.89
N THR A 294 4.59 -0.58 17.00
CA THR A 294 5.19 -1.32 15.89
C THR A 294 6.63 -1.70 16.20
N LEU A 295 7.22 -2.61 15.44
CA LEU A 295 8.67 -2.72 15.31
C LEU A 295 8.99 -2.59 13.81
N SER A 296 9.25 -1.37 13.36
CA SER A 296 9.26 -1.00 11.95
C SER A 296 10.68 -0.79 11.41
N PRO A 297 10.95 -1.13 10.14
CA PRO A 297 12.20 -0.81 9.48
C PRO A 297 12.31 0.70 9.17
N ILE A 298 13.52 1.17 8.86
CA ILE A 298 13.79 2.56 8.46
C ILE A 298 14.42 2.58 7.05
N PRO A 299 13.64 2.23 6.00
CA PRO A 299 14.17 2.02 4.67
C PRO A 299 14.63 3.33 4.03
N GLY A 300 15.94 3.50 3.92
CA GLY A 300 16.57 4.68 3.31
C GLY A 300 17.50 5.44 4.25
N PHE A 301 17.55 5.08 5.53
CA PHE A 301 18.42 5.72 6.50
C PHE A 301 19.90 5.62 6.11
N ALA A 302 20.39 4.45 5.72
CA ALA A 302 21.79 4.28 5.29
C ALA A 302 22.12 5.14 4.05
N ARG A 303 21.17 5.28 3.11
CA ARG A 303 21.33 6.15 1.94
C ARG A 303 21.38 7.62 2.33
N TRP A 304 20.53 8.03 3.27
CA TRP A 304 20.51 9.39 3.79
C TRP A 304 21.82 9.73 4.52
N LEU A 305 22.33 8.84 5.39
CA LEU A 305 23.62 9.01 6.06
C LEU A 305 24.75 9.26 5.05
N LYS A 306 24.80 8.46 3.97
CA LYS A 306 25.78 8.63 2.90
C LYS A 306 25.63 9.97 2.18
N ALA A 307 24.40 10.41 1.92
CA ALA A 307 24.14 11.67 1.23
C ALA A 307 24.54 12.90 2.07
N GLU A 308 24.33 12.85 3.39
CA GLU A 308 24.71 13.91 4.34
C GLU A 308 26.17 13.82 4.81
N GLY A 309 26.92 12.81 4.35
CA GLY A 309 28.33 12.63 4.71
C GLY A 309 28.56 12.14 6.15
N HIS A 310 27.56 11.55 6.79
CA HIS A 310 27.69 10.95 8.12
C HIS A 310 28.30 9.55 8.04
N ALA A 311 29.19 9.25 9.00
CA ALA A 311 29.78 7.93 9.11
C ALA A 311 28.72 6.88 9.45
N HIS A 312 28.69 5.80 8.67
CA HIS A 312 27.87 4.62 8.96
C HIS A 312 28.65 3.70 9.91
N ASP A 313 28.67 4.05 11.21
CA ASP A 313 29.38 3.29 12.24
C ASP A 313 28.42 2.42 13.06
N VAL A 314 28.31 1.15 12.69
CA VAL A 314 27.46 0.16 13.38
C VAL A 314 28.02 -0.28 14.74
N THR A 315 29.21 0.20 15.12
CA THR A 315 29.80 -0.05 16.45
C THR A 315 29.34 0.98 17.48
N ASP A 316 28.93 2.18 17.04
CA ASP A 316 28.41 3.25 17.89
C ASP A 316 26.86 3.30 17.88
N ASP A 317 26.27 2.45 18.72
CA ASP A 317 24.82 2.33 18.87
C ASP A 317 24.16 3.65 19.28
N ALA A 318 24.81 4.45 20.13
CA ALA A 318 24.28 5.73 20.59
C ALA A 318 24.24 6.75 19.45
N ARG A 319 25.30 6.81 18.63
CA ARG A 319 25.34 7.70 17.48
C ARG A 319 24.31 7.30 16.42
N MET A 320 24.21 6.01 16.11
CA MET A 320 23.27 5.51 15.11
C MET A 320 21.80 5.78 15.50
N THR A 321 21.46 5.60 16.77
CA THR A 321 20.10 5.89 17.28
C THR A 321 19.79 7.39 17.28
N GLN A 322 20.75 8.26 17.65
CA GLN A 322 20.59 9.71 17.58
C GLN A 322 20.38 10.21 16.14
N LEU A 323 21.19 9.73 15.20
CA LEU A 323 21.07 10.07 13.78
C LEU A 323 19.76 9.57 13.19
N ALA A 324 19.32 8.36 13.56
CA ALA A 324 18.03 7.83 13.13
C ALA A 324 16.86 8.65 13.71
N ALA A 325 16.91 9.04 14.98
CA ALA A 325 15.92 9.93 15.58
C ALA A 325 15.83 11.25 14.81
N TYR A 326 16.97 11.89 14.50
CA TYR A 326 17.01 13.12 13.69
C TYR A 326 16.45 12.89 12.28
N TYR A 327 16.86 11.82 11.59
CA TYR A 327 16.34 11.48 10.27
C TYR A 327 14.81 11.35 10.28
N LEU A 328 14.25 10.65 11.26
CA LEU A 328 12.82 10.44 11.39
C LEU A 328 12.05 11.73 11.72
N THR A 329 12.63 12.65 12.51
CA THR A 329 11.93 13.86 12.97
C THR A 329 12.23 15.12 12.17
N ASN A 330 13.36 15.21 11.46
CA ASN A 330 13.86 16.45 10.85
C ASN A 330 14.11 16.32 9.34
N ALA A 331 14.50 15.15 8.81
CA ALA A 331 14.72 15.02 7.37
C ALA A 331 13.40 15.15 6.59
N ARG A 332 13.40 15.96 5.52
CA ARG A 332 12.21 16.28 4.72
C ARG A 332 12.47 16.10 3.22
N ARG A 333 11.40 15.75 2.51
CA ARG A 333 11.31 15.81 1.05
C ARG A 333 11.07 17.24 0.57
N PRO A 334 11.24 17.54 -0.73
CA PRO A 334 10.95 18.86 -1.30
C PRO A 334 9.51 19.36 -1.03
N ASN A 335 8.55 18.44 -0.89
CA ASN A 335 7.16 18.76 -0.57
C ASN A 335 6.87 18.92 0.93
N GLY A 336 7.89 18.91 1.79
CA GLY A 336 7.76 19.06 3.24
C GLY A 336 7.35 17.80 4.00
N ALA A 337 7.07 16.68 3.32
CA ALA A 337 6.78 15.42 3.99
C ALA A 337 8.05 14.78 4.60
N PRO A 338 7.96 13.95 5.66
CA PRO A 338 9.10 13.21 6.18
C PRO A 338 9.82 12.40 5.09
N GLN A 339 11.15 12.32 5.17
CA GLN A 339 11.95 11.64 4.16
C GLN A 339 11.62 10.14 4.05
N ASP A 340 11.51 9.50 5.22
CA ASP A 340 11.27 8.06 5.35
C ASP A 340 9.84 7.66 4.94
N PRO A 341 9.67 6.66 4.07
CA PRO A 341 8.35 6.21 3.64
C PRO A 341 7.55 5.49 4.75
N VAL A 342 8.21 4.76 5.65
CA VAL A 342 7.55 4.01 6.73
C VAL A 342 7.11 4.98 7.84
N ALA A 343 7.91 6.00 8.14
CA ALA A 343 7.51 7.10 9.01
C ALA A 343 6.27 7.81 8.49
N ARG A 344 6.24 8.16 7.20
CA ARG A 344 5.05 8.78 6.59
C ARG A 344 3.81 7.91 6.71
N PHE A 345 3.95 6.60 6.54
CA PHE A 345 2.84 5.66 6.72
C PHE A 345 2.32 5.65 8.16
N HIS A 346 3.18 5.45 9.17
CA HIS A 346 2.73 5.34 10.56
C HIS A 346 2.26 6.68 11.14
N LEU A 347 2.96 7.78 10.88
CA LEU A 347 2.54 9.12 11.26
C LEU A 347 1.25 9.53 10.55
N GLY A 348 1.13 9.15 9.26
CA GLY A 348 -0.10 9.28 8.50
C GLY A 348 -1.27 8.53 9.13
N ASN A 349 -1.03 7.39 9.78
CA ASN A 349 -2.03 6.63 10.55
C ASN A 349 -2.18 7.12 12.01
N GLY A 350 -1.59 8.27 12.38
CA GLY A 350 -1.74 8.91 13.69
C GLY A 350 -0.86 8.34 14.81
N ALA A 351 0.14 7.54 14.47
CA ALA A 351 1.14 7.10 15.44
C ALA A 351 2.10 8.25 15.82
N LEU A 352 2.91 8.03 16.85
CA LEU A 352 4.05 8.87 17.19
C LEU A 352 5.35 8.08 17.11
N VAL A 353 6.47 8.75 16.81
CA VAL A 353 7.81 8.14 16.90
C VAL A 353 8.10 7.88 18.38
N HIS A 354 8.18 6.62 18.78
CA HIS A 354 8.22 6.26 20.20
C HIS A 354 9.63 5.99 20.71
N LYS A 355 10.34 5.05 20.08
CA LYS A 355 11.67 4.60 20.51
C LYS A 355 12.46 4.07 19.31
N VAL A 356 13.78 4.28 19.30
CA VAL A 356 14.69 3.78 18.26
C VAL A 356 15.65 2.77 18.89
N HIS A 357 15.93 1.69 18.18
CA HIS A 357 16.73 0.56 18.65
C HIS A 357 17.89 0.30 17.70
N ALA A 358 19.12 0.31 18.22
CA ALA A 358 20.29 -0.17 17.49
C ALA A 358 20.28 -1.71 17.43
N ARG A 359 20.86 -2.27 16.37
CA ARG A 359 21.01 -3.72 16.15
C ARG A 359 19.70 -4.51 16.32
N ALA A 360 18.60 -3.86 15.99
CA ALA A 360 17.26 -4.41 16.11
C ALA A 360 16.91 -5.35 14.96
N ASP A 361 17.51 -5.15 13.79
CA ASP A 361 17.47 -6.08 12.66
C ASP A 361 18.87 -6.34 12.11
N THR A 362 19.47 -7.45 12.52
CA THR A 362 20.82 -7.86 12.10
C THR A 362 20.83 -8.67 10.81
N SER A 363 19.70 -8.81 10.12
CA SER A 363 19.65 -9.42 8.78
C SER A 363 20.44 -8.58 7.77
N ASP A 364 20.92 -9.21 6.69
CA ASP A 364 21.62 -8.52 5.61
C ASP A 364 20.82 -7.33 5.06
N LYS A 365 19.49 -7.50 4.97
CA LYS A 365 18.56 -6.46 4.54
C LYS A 365 18.49 -5.31 5.55
N GLY A 366 18.31 -5.60 6.84
CA GLY A 366 18.28 -4.58 7.90
C GLY A 366 19.57 -3.79 7.98
N MET A 367 20.71 -4.48 7.88
CA MET A 367 22.04 -3.86 7.84
C MET A 367 22.21 -2.96 6.61
N ALA A 368 21.79 -3.42 5.43
CA ALA A 368 21.88 -2.61 4.20
C ALA A 368 20.96 -1.39 4.20
N GLN A 369 19.79 -1.47 4.84
CA GLN A 369 18.79 -0.39 4.83
C GLN A 369 19.06 0.71 5.86
N SER A 370 19.48 0.33 7.08
CA SER A 370 19.55 1.24 8.22
C SER A 370 20.69 0.94 9.21
N GLY A 371 21.64 0.07 8.86
CA GLY A 371 22.68 -0.37 9.81
C GLY A 371 22.09 -1.20 10.97
N GLY A 372 20.97 -1.87 10.71
CA GLY A 372 20.22 -2.65 11.68
C GLY A 372 19.42 -1.83 12.69
N VAL A 373 19.28 -0.52 12.48
CA VAL A 373 18.43 0.33 13.32
C VAL A 373 16.96 0.15 12.94
N MET A 374 16.10 -0.06 13.93
CA MET A 374 14.65 -0.07 13.79
C MET A 374 13.99 0.94 14.73
N VAL A 375 12.69 1.16 14.55
CA VAL A 375 11.90 2.13 15.32
C VAL A 375 10.58 1.52 15.77
N ASN A 376 10.14 1.82 16.99
CA ASN A 376 8.75 1.64 17.36
C ASN A 376 7.95 2.92 17.08
N TYR A 377 6.82 2.77 16.42
CA TYR A 377 5.75 3.78 16.41
C TYR A 377 4.69 3.38 17.43
N LEU A 378 4.27 4.30 18.29
CA LEU A 378 3.23 4.07 19.29
C LEU A 378 1.88 4.59 18.78
N TYR A 379 0.86 3.74 18.85
CA TYR A 379 -0.53 4.06 18.58
C TYR A 379 -1.28 4.31 19.90
N ASP A 380 -1.22 5.55 20.39
CA ASP A 380 -2.05 5.99 21.51
C ASP A 380 -3.49 6.19 21.03
N LEU A 381 -4.36 5.21 21.29
CA LEU A 381 -5.75 5.17 20.80
C LEU A 381 -6.55 6.45 21.11
N ALA A 382 -6.25 7.15 22.21
CA ALA A 382 -6.90 8.40 22.57
C ALA A 382 -6.42 9.59 21.74
N ARG A 383 -5.18 9.53 21.22
CA ARG A 383 -4.52 10.62 20.48
C ARG A 383 -4.36 10.36 18.99
N VAL A 384 -4.63 9.14 18.50
CA VAL A 384 -4.48 8.78 17.07
C VAL A 384 -5.16 9.80 16.15
N SER A 385 -6.41 10.17 16.43
CA SER A 385 -7.15 11.12 15.57
C SER A 385 -6.49 12.50 15.54
N GLN A 386 -6.09 13.03 16.70
CA GLN A 386 -5.42 14.32 16.80
C GLN A 386 -4.06 14.33 16.09
N ASN A 387 -3.25 13.29 16.32
CA ASN A 387 -1.94 13.16 15.68
C ASN A 387 -2.09 13.06 14.16
N HIS A 388 -3.09 12.30 13.69
CA HIS A 388 -3.40 12.19 12.27
C HIS A 388 -3.73 13.55 11.65
N GLU A 389 -4.63 14.33 12.27
CA GLU A 389 -5.02 15.65 11.78
C GLU A 389 -3.85 16.62 11.71
N HIS A 390 -3.02 16.68 12.76
CA HIS A 390 -1.83 17.53 12.78
C HIS A 390 -0.84 17.15 11.68
N PHE A 391 -0.61 15.84 11.47
CA PHE A 391 0.28 15.35 10.42
C PHE A 391 -0.29 15.61 9.02
N ALA A 392 -1.58 15.40 8.81
CA ALA A 392 -2.24 15.63 7.52
C ALA A 392 -2.25 17.12 7.13
N ALA A 393 -2.43 18.02 8.10
CA ALA A 393 -2.50 19.46 7.86
C ALA A 393 -1.13 20.11 7.61
N SER A 394 -0.09 19.65 8.31
CA SER A 394 1.17 20.40 8.41
C SER A 394 2.44 19.55 8.47
N TYR A 395 2.32 18.23 8.30
CA TYR A 395 3.41 17.27 8.55
C TYR A 395 4.06 17.40 9.93
N GLN A 396 3.30 17.88 10.92
CA GLN A 396 3.76 17.93 12.30
C GLN A 396 3.98 16.51 12.84
N ILE A 397 5.19 16.24 13.34
CA ILE A 397 5.58 14.92 13.82
C ILE A 397 5.36 14.83 15.33
N ALA A 398 4.50 13.89 15.74
CA ALA A 398 4.40 13.46 17.11
C ALA A 398 5.58 12.52 17.44
N ALA A 399 6.29 12.81 18.53
CA ALA A 399 7.46 12.06 18.97
C ALA A 399 7.58 12.10 20.50
N SER A 400 8.09 11.01 21.09
CA SER A 400 8.34 10.89 22.52
C SER A 400 9.42 11.87 23.00
N PRO A 401 9.50 12.19 24.31
CA PRO A 401 10.56 13.03 24.86
C PRO A 401 11.97 12.48 24.59
N GLU A 402 12.14 11.15 24.66
CA GLU A 402 13.40 10.46 24.38
C GLU A 402 13.87 10.72 22.95
N ILE A 403 12.97 10.55 21.97
CA ILE A 403 13.27 10.79 20.55
C ILE A 403 13.65 12.25 20.29
N ARG A 404 12.95 13.20 20.91
CA ARG A 404 13.28 14.63 20.78
C ARG A 404 14.67 14.93 21.34
N SER A 405 15.02 14.33 22.47
CA SER A 405 16.35 14.47 23.08
C SER A 405 17.46 13.87 22.21
N GLN A 406 17.23 12.68 21.65
CA GLN A 406 18.16 12.01 20.72
C GLN A 406 18.38 12.83 19.45
N ALA A 407 17.30 13.31 18.83
CA ALA A 407 17.36 14.15 17.64
C ALA A 407 18.11 15.47 17.89
N ALA A 408 17.85 16.14 19.02
CA ALA A 408 18.57 17.36 19.40
C ALA A 408 20.07 17.11 19.68
N SER A 409 20.42 15.91 20.17
CA SER A 409 21.82 15.53 20.40
C SER A 409 22.56 15.29 19.07
N ALA A 410 21.90 14.66 18.09
CA ALA A 410 22.43 14.57 16.72
C ALA A 410 22.59 15.96 16.08
N GLU A 411 21.60 16.83 16.20
CA GLU A 411 21.66 18.17 15.60
C GLU A 411 22.85 19.00 16.10
N LYS A 412 23.13 18.94 17.40
CA LYS A 412 24.29 19.64 18.00
C LYS A 412 25.64 19.16 17.48
N SER A 413 25.72 17.96 16.94
CA SER A 413 26.96 17.38 16.40
C SER A 413 27.15 17.65 14.90
N PHE A 414 26.18 18.31 14.25
CA PHE A 414 26.29 18.72 12.85
C PHE A 414 26.95 20.09 12.69
N GLY A 415 26.99 20.89 13.76
CA GLY A 415 27.82 22.08 13.90
C GLY A 415 29.11 21.77 14.62
#